data_AF-A0A2I1HQY1-F1
#
_entry.id   AF-A0A2I1HQY1-F1
#
_cell.length_a   1.000
_cell.length_b   1.000
_cell.length_c   1.000
_cell.angle_alpha   90.00
_cell.angle_beta   90.00
_cell.angle_gamma   90.00
#
_symmetry.space_group_name_H-M   'P 1'
#
loop_
_entity.id
_entity.type
_entity.pdbx_description
1 polymer ?
#
loop_
_entity_poly.entity_id
_entity_poly.type
_entity_poly.pdbx_seq_one_letter_code
_entity_poly.pdbx_strand_id
1 'polypeptide(L)'
;ILAEIELFYLLPHQRRWKTWFPEVIHYYADADKTQIEIKRLIKEGEWDNKEFMNMQEKLLEQLQIKHNPNGNVVISEKSSALEKLEKSHCEILEKLNKLGTLEKSYSEKSEKSDKLEILEKSHCEILEKLDKLEKLIHDPSPNQ
;
A
#
# COMPACT_ATOMS: atom_id res chain seq x y z
N ILE A 1 -30.72 28.34 -8.43
CA ILE A 1 -32.03 27.68 -8.18
C ILE A 1 -32.09 26.96 -6.83
N LEU A 2 -31.46 25.79 -6.60
CA LEU A 2 -31.58 25.09 -5.30
C LEU A 2 -30.99 25.91 -4.13
N ALA A 3 -29.81 26.51 -4.33
CA ALA A 3 -29.20 27.41 -3.36
C ALA A 3 -30.02 28.68 -3.08
N GLU A 4 -30.79 29.17 -4.07
CA GLU A 4 -31.71 30.29 -3.88
C GLU A 4 -32.92 29.85 -3.06
N ILE A 5 -33.47 28.66 -3.35
CA ILE A 5 -34.56 28.06 -2.58
C ILE A 5 -34.12 27.85 -1.12
N GLU A 6 -32.95 27.25 -0.89
CA GLU A 6 -32.36 27.07 0.45
C GLU A 6 -32.12 28.41 1.17
N LEU A 7 -31.69 29.45 0.46
CA LEU A 7 -31.57 30.81 1.01
C LEU A 7 -32.94 31.36 1.46
N PHE A 8 -34.02 31.09 0.73
CA PHE A 8 -35.38 31.43 1.16
C PHE A 8 -35.83 30.63 2.39
N TYR A 9 -35.30 29.42 2.63
CA TYR A 9 -35.55 28.67 3.87
C TYR A 9 -34.89 29.33 5.10
N LEU A 10 -33.86 30.16 4.92
CA LEU A 10 -33.18 30.87 6.02
C LEU A 10 -33.88 32.18 6.42
N LEU A 11 -34.84 32.69 5.62
CA LEU A 11 -35.52 33.97 5.84
C LEU A 11 -37.00 33.79 6.26
N PRO A 12 -37.27 33.48 7.55
CA PRO A 12 -38.58 33.05 8.03
C PRO A 12 -39.72 34.08 7.87
N HIS A 13 -39.39 35.36 7.68
CA HIS A 13 -40.39 36.43 7.54
C HIS A 13 -41.03 36.48 6.15
N GLN A 14 -40.34 36.01 5.09
CA GLN A 14 -40.86 35.98 3.72
C GLN A 14 -41.78 34.78 3.46
N ARG A 15 -41.79 33.77 4.34
CA ARG A 15 -42.62 32.55 4.23
C ARG A 15 -44.12 32.73 4.43
N ARG A 16 -44.55 33.80 5.10
CA ARG A 16 -45.97 33.95 5.49
C ARG A 16 -46.88 34.39 4.33
N TRP A 17 -46.31 34.68 3.17
CA TRP A 17 -47.06 35.09 2.00
C TRP A 17 -47.28 33.86 1.12
N LYS A 18 -48.42 33.17 1.30
CA LYS A 18 -48.81 31.95 0.56
C LYS A 18 -48.66 32.06 -0.96
N THR A 19 -48.69 33.26 -1.52
CA THR A 19 -48.57 33.53 -2.96
C THR A 19 -47.14 33.43 -3.50
N TRP A 20 -46.11 33.54 -2.65
CA TRP A 20 -44.72 33.68 -3.09
C TRP A 20 -43.96 32.37 -3.21
N PHE A 21 -44.43 31.30 -2.55
CA PHE A 21 -43.81 29.98 -2.66
C PHE A 21 -44.69 29.08 -3.54
N PRO A 22 -44.13 28.49 -4.62
CA PRO A 22 -44.90 27.58 -5.45
C PRO A 22 -45.24 26.31 -4.66
N GLU A 23 -46.49 25.85 -4.77
CA GLU A 23 -46.94 24.60 -4.15
C GLU A 23 -46.23 23.37 -4.75
N VAL A 24 -45.83 23.48 -6.02
CA VAL A 24 -45.09 22.45 -6.76
C VAL A 24 -43.90 23.09 -7.46
N ILE A 25 -42.71 22.52 -7.27
CA ILE A 25 -41.50 22.95 -7.98
C ILE A 25 -41.18 21.90 -9.05
N HIS A 26 -41.26 22.30 -10.31
CA HIS A 26 -40.84 21.47 -11.44
C HIS A 26 -39.34 21.65 -11.68
N TYR A 27 -38.57 20.60 -11.45
CA TYR A 27 -37.16 20.58 -11.83
C TYR A 27 -37.01 19.92 -13.19
N TYR A 28 -36.36 20.63 -14.11
CA TYR A 28 -35.89 20.02 -15.33
C TYR A 28 -34.59 19.27 -15.03
N ALA A 29 -34.61 17.96 -15.22
CA ALA A 29 -33.43 17.12 -15.19
C ALA A 29 -33.26 16.46 -16.57
N ASP A 30 -32.10 16.66 -17.16
CA ASP A 30 -31.72 16.01 -18.42
C ASP A 30 -31.45 14.53 -18.14
N ALA A 31 -32.22 13.65 -18.79
CA ALA A 31 -32.13 12.21 -18.56
C ALA A 31 -30.74 11.65 -18.92
N ASP A 32 -30.13 12.15 -20.00
CA ASP A 32 -28.83 11.66 -20.47
C ASP A 32 -27.72 12.08 -19.50
N LYS A 33 -27.73 13.35 -19.07
CA LYS A 33 -26.76 13.84 -18.06
C LYS A 33 -26.92 13.10 -16.74
N THR A 34 -28.16 12.85 -16.33
CA THR A 34 -28.46 12.11 -15.10
C THR A 34 -27.93 10.68 -15.18
N GLN A 35 -28.13 9.99 -16.31
CA GLN A 35 -27.57 8.65 -16.51
C GLN A 35 -26.04 8.62 -16.43
N ILE A 36 -25.36 9.62 -17.02
CA ILE A 36 -23.89 9.72 -16.98
C ILE A 36 -23.41 9.85 -15.54
N GLU A 37 -24.03 10.74 -14.76
CA GLU A 37 -23.64 11.02 -13.39
C GLU A 37 -23.90 9.83 -12.46
N ILE A 38 -25.05 9.16 -12.60
CA ILE A 38 -25.36 7.95 -11.82
C ILE A 38 -24.33 6.84 -12.10
N LYS A 39 -23.94 6.63 -13.37
CA LYS A 39 -22.90 5.66 -13.73
C LYS A 39 -21.54 6.02 -13.11
N ARG A 40 -21.21 7.32 -13.03
CA ARG A 40 -20.01 7.82 -12.34
C ARG A 40 -20.04 7.48 -10.86
N LEU A 41 -21.13 7.82 -10.16
CA LEU A 41 -21.32 7.53 -8.74
C LEU A 41 -21.26 6.04 -8.42
N ILE A 42 -21.83 5.18 -9.27
CA ILE A 42 -21.75 3.72 -9.12
C ILE A 42 -20.29 3.25 -9.23
N LYS A 43 -19.53 3.79 -10.19
CA LYS A 43 -18.12 3.44 -10.39
C LYS A 43 -17.24 3.88 -9.22
N GLU A 44 -17.55 5.02 -8.62
CA GLU A 44 -16.82 5.58 -7.48
C GLU A 44 -17.26 4.98 -6.13
N GLY A 45 -18.36 4.21 -6.12
CA GLY A 45 -18.91 3.60 -4.90
C GLY A 45 -19.72 4.56 -4.03
N GLU A 46 -19.97 5.79 -4.49
CA GLU A 46 -20.73 6.83 -3.78
C GLU A 46 -22.26 6.68 -3.96
N TRP A 47 -22.70 5.77 -4.83
CA TRP A 47 -24.11 5.60 -5.15
C TRP A 47 -24.93 4.94 -4.03
N ASP A 48 -24.32 4.10 -3.19
CA ASP A 48 -25.07 3.25 -2.25
C ASP A 48 -25.48 4.03 -0.98
N ASN A 49 -26.74 4.51 -0.95
CA ASN A 49 -27.32 5.20 0.21
C ASN A 49 -28.47 4.38 0.81
N LYS A 50 -28.22 3.84 2.00
CA LYS A 50 -29.17 2.97 2.73
C LYS A 50 -30.50 3.64 3.05
N GLU A 51 -30.55 4.96 3.20
CA GLU A 51 -31.78 5.69 3.53
C GLU A 51 -32.72 5.84 2.33
N PHE A 52 -32.18 5.82 1.10
CA PHE A 52 -32.93 6.11 -0.12
C PHE A 52 -32.97 4.96 -1.13
N MET A 53 -32.62 3.74 -0.72
CA MET A 53 -32.59 2.55 -1.59
C MET A 53 -33.82 2.40 -2.50
N ASN A 54 -35.03 2.47 -1.93
CA ASN A 54 -36.27 2.32 -2.68
C ASN A 54 -36.46 3.39 -3.77
N MET A 55 -35.95 4.60 -3.54
CA MET A 55 -36.02 5.70 -4.51
C MET A 55 -34.95 5.54 -5.59
N GLN A 56 -33.75 5.10 -5.20
CA GLN A 56 -32.66 4.82 -6.12
C GLN A 56 -33.00 3.69 -7.09
N GLU A 57 -33.63 2.60 -6.62
CA GLU A 57 -34.09 1.50 -7.46
C GLU A 57 -35.11 1.96 -8.51
N LYS A 58 -36.13 2.73 -8.08
CA LYS A 58 -37.13 3.31 -8.98
C LYS A 58 -36.49 4.24 -10.01
N LEU A 59 -35.51 5.04 -9.60
CA LEU A 59 -34.80 5.95 -10.51
C LEU A 59 -33.99 5.18 -11.56
N LEU A 60 -33.31 4.11 -11.17
CA LEU A 60 -32.57 3.24 -12.09
C LEU A 60 -33.51 2.57 -13.10
N GLU A 61 -34.68 2.10 -12.65
CA GLU A 61 -35.73 1.54 -13.50
C GLU A 61 -36.25 2.57 -14.51
N GLN A 62 -36.61 3.77 -14.05
CA GLN A 62 -37.10 4.84 -14.92
C GLN A 62 -36.06 5.30 -15.96
N LEU A 63 -34.78 5.34 -15.57
CA LEU A 63 -33.69 5.69 -16.48
C LEU A 63 -33.17 4.50 -17.30
N GLN A 64 -33.80 3.32 -17.17
CA GLN A 64 -33.42 2.09 -17.87
C GLN A 64 -31.95 1.71 -17.69
N ILE A 65 -31.36 2.06 -16.54
CA ILE A 65 -29.98 1.75 -16.21
C ILE A 65 -29.93 0.32 -15.69
N LYS A 66 -29.28 -0.58 -16.43
CA LYS A 66 -29.01 -1.94 -15.95
C LYS A 66 -27.98 -1.89 -14.81
N HIS A 67 -28.45 -1.88 -13.57
CA HIS A 67 -27.62 -1.98 -12.38
C HIS A 67 -27.79 -3.37 -11.77
N ASN A 68 -26.69 -4.13 -11.67
CA ASN A 68 -26.68 -5.39 -10.94
C ASN A 68 -26.02 -5.16 -9.57
N PRO A 69 -26.78 -5.05 -8.47
CA PRO A 69 -26.23 -4.72 -7.15
C PRO A 69 -25.18 -5.73 -6.69
N ASN A 70 -25.25 -6.97 -7.18
CA ASN A 70 -24.33 -8.05 -6.84
C ASN A 70 -22.90 -7.83 -7.36
N GLY A 71 -22.71 -6.96 -8.37
CA GLY A 71 -21.38 -6.65 -8.91
C GLY A 71 -20.55 -5.75 -8.00
N ASN A 72 -21.20 -4.80 -7.30
CA ASN A 72 -20.52 -3.82 -6.44
C ASN A 72 -19.98 -4.48 -5.16
N VAL A 73 -20.76 -5.35 -4.50
CA VAL A 73 -20.32 -6.10 -3.30
C VAL A 73 -19.03 -6.86 -3.58
N VAL A 74 -18.97 -7.54 -4.73
CA VAL A 74 -17.78 -8.31 -5.16
C VAL A 74 -16.58 -7.39 -5.44
N ILE A 75 -16.79 -6.17 -5.96
CA ILE A 75 -15.71 -5.21 -6.20
C ILE A 75 -15.19 -4.63 -4.88
N SER A 76 -16.07 -4.32 -3.94
CA SER A 76 -15.70 -3.84 -2.60
C SER A 76 -14.90 -4.89 -1.81
N GLU A 77 -15.38 -6.14 -1.80
CA GLU A 77 -14.67 -7.25 -1.15
C GLU A 77 -13.29 -7.50 -1.77
N LYS A 78 -13.21 -7.52 -3.11
CA LYS A 78 -11.94 -7.66 -3.84
C LYS A 78 -10.97 -6.53 -3.51
N SER A 79 -11.45 -5.30 -3.35
CA SER A 79 -10.61 -4.14 -2.99
C SER A 79 -10.00 -4.31 -1.60
N SER A 80 -10.80 -4.75 -0.62
CA SER A 80 -10.31 -5.03 0.74
C SER A 80 -9.31 -6.19 0.80
N ALA A 81 -9.47 -7.19 -0.07
CA ALA A 81 -8.55 -8.31 -0.19
C ALA A 81 -7.22 -7.87 -0.86
N LEU A 82 -7.29 -6.99 -1.86
CA LEU A 82 -6.11 -6.42 -2.52
C LEU A 82 -5.27 -5.60 -1.54
N GLU A 83 -5.91 -4.78 -0.71
CA GLU A 83 -5.24 -3.97 0.32
C GLU A 83 -4.51 -4.84 1.35
N LYS A 84 -5.13 -5.95 1.79
CA LYS A 84 -4.49 -6.92 2.70
C LYS A 84 -3.28 -7.59 2.05
N LEU A 85 -3.40 -7.96 0.78
CA LEU A 85 -2.31 -8.56 0.01
C LEU A 85 -1.15 -7.58 -0.16
N GLU A 86 -1.43 -6.31 -0.47
CA GLU A 86 -0.43 -5.25 -0.61
C GLU A 86 0.35 -5.03 0.69
N LYS A 87 -0.34 -4.96 1.84
CA LYS A 87 0.30 -4.87 3.16
C LYS A 87 1.24 -6.06 3.43
N SER A 88 0.81 -7.28 3.10
CA SER A 88 1.65 -8.47 3.25
C SER A 88 2.89 -8.45 2.35
N HIS A 89 2.78 -7.94 1.11
CA HIS A 89 3.91 -7.80 0.20
C HIS A 89 4.94 -6.80 0.73
N CYS A 90 4.51 -5.68 1.32
CA CYS A 90 5.41 -4.71 1.96
C CYS A 90 6.20 -5.33 3.12
N GLU A 91 5.56 -6.13 3.98
CA GLU A 91 6.26 -6.86 5.05
C GLU A 91 7.28 -7.87 4.52
N ILE A 92 6.94 -8.57 3.44
CA ILE A 92 7.86 -9.53 2.80
C ILE A 92 9.09 -8.80 2.24
N LEU A 93 8.89 -7.67 1.55
CA LEU A 93 9.98 -6.85 1.01
C LEU A 93 10.95 -6.37 2.09
N GLU A 94 10.45 -5.93 3.25
CA GLU A 94 11.31 -5.54 4.37
C GLU A 94 12.16 -6.70 4.90
N LYS A 95 11.55 -7.89 5.06
CA LYS A 95 12.27 -9.09 5.51
C LYS A 95 13.36 -9.49 4.53
N LEU A 96 13.10 -9.37 3.22
CA LEU A 96 14.03 -9.67 2.15
C LEU A 96 15.26 -8.74 2.19
N ASN A 97 15.04 -7.44 2.39
CA ASN A 97 16.13 -6.47 2.55
C ASN A 97 17.02 -6.80 3.76
N LYS A 98 16.42 -7.16 4.91
CA LYS A 98 17.17 -7.56 6.11
C LYS A 98 18.03 -8.80 5.84
N LEU A 99 17.49 -9.78 5.12
CA LEU A 99 18.22 -10.99 4.72
C LEU A 99 19.44 -10.67 3.85
N GLY A 100 19.30 -9.78 2.86
CA GLY A 100 20.42 -9.33 2.03
C GLY A 100 21.54 -8.64 2.82
N THR A 101 21.20 -7.85 3.84
CA THR A 101 22.23 -7.25 4.72
C THR A 101 22.99 -8.30 5.54
N LEU A 102 22.28 -9.33 6.01
CA LEU A 102 22.88 -10.41 6.78
C LEU A 102 23.83 -11.25 5.91
N GLU A 103 23.41 -11.60 4.70
CA GLU A 103 24.21 -12.34 3.73
C GLU A 103 25.52 -11.61 3.41
N LYS A 104 25.43 -10.30 3.17
CA LYS A 104 26.62 -9.46 2.95
C LYS A 104 27.57 -9.52 4.15
N SER A 105 27.05 -9.38 5.36
CA SER A 105 27.86 -9.47 6.58
C SER A 105 28.53 -10.84 6.77
N TYR A 106 27.86 -11.92 6.35
CA TYR A 106 28.39 -13.28 6.41
C TYR A 106 29.53 -13.48 5.40
N SER A 107 29.35 -12.99 4.16
CA SER A 107 30.39 -13.06 3.14
C SER A 107 31.67 -12.32 3.56
N GLU A 108 31.54 -11.14 4.16
CA GLU A 108 32.68 -10.37 4.68
C GLU A 108 33.37 -11.06 5.85
N LYS A 109 32.62 -11.78 6.71
CA LYS A 109 33.20 -12.58 7.80
C LYS A 109 33.96 -13.80 7.28
N SER A 110 33.41 -14.49 6.28
CA SER A 110 34.07 -15.62 5.64
C SER A 110 35.42 -15.19 5.07
N GLU A 111 35.45 -14.10 4.31
CA GLU A 111 36.68 -13.61 3.67
C GLU A 111 37.76 -13.19 4.70
N LYS A 112 37.34 -12.66 5.85
CA LYS A 112 38.25 -12.36 6.96
C LYS A 112 38.80 -13.63 7.62
N SER A 113 37.98 -14.67 7.74
CA SER A 113 38.40 -15.98 8.26
C SER A 113 39.46 -16.61 7.37
N ASP A 114 39.26 -16.60 6.06
CA ASP A 114 40.22 -17.17 5.09
C ASP A 114 41.59 -16.46 5.18
N LYS A 115 41.57 -15.13 5.33
CA LYS A 115 42.79 -14.32 5.53
C LYS A 115 43.51 -14.65 6.84
N LEU A 116 42.77 -14.93 7.91
CA LEU A 116 43.32 -15.31 9.21
C LEU A 116 44.02 -16.67 9.13
N GLU A 117 43.41 -17.65 8.44
CA GLU A 117 43.99 -18.98 8.26
C GLU A 117 45.32 -18.94 7.48
N ILE A 118 45.41 -18.10 6.44
CA ILE A 118 46.65 -17.88 5.68
C ILE A 118 47.74 -17.29 6.60
N LEU A 119 47.38 -16.31 7.44
CA LEU A 119 48.33 -15.69 8.37
C LEU A 119 48.85 -16.70 9.40
N GLU A 120 47.97 -17.55 9.95
CA GLU A 120 48.34 -18.58 10.93
C GLU A 120 49.32 -19.60 10.32
N LYS A 121 49.07 -20.05 9.09
CA LYS A 121 50.02 -20.93 8.36
C LYS A 121 51.39 -20.27 8.20
N SER A 122 51.42 -18.98 7.84
CA SER A 122 52.69 -18.25 7.69
C SER A 122 53.47 -18.11 9.01
N HIS A 123 52.77 -17.93 10.14
CA HIS A 123 53.38 -17.89 11.47
C HIS A 123 54.01 -19.23 11.84
N CYS A 124 53.34 -20.35 11.58
CA CYS A 124 53.91 -21.68 11.82
C CYS A 124 55.21 -21.90 11.03
N GLU A 125 55.26 -21.50 9.77
CA GLU A 125 56.48 -21.59 8.95
C GLU A 125 57.63 -20.73 9.50
N ILE A 126 57.33 -19.53 10.03
CA ILE A 126 58.33 -18.66 10.64
C ILE A 126 58.89 -19.29 11.92
N LEU A 127 58.03 -19.85 12.77
CA LEU A 127 58.44 -20.54 13.99
C LEU A 127 59.35 -21.74 13.69
N GLU A 128 59.00 -22.55 12.67
CA GLU A 128 59.87 -23.65 12.24
C GLU A 128 61.24 -23.16 11.75
N LYS A 129 61.29 -22.03 11.05
CA LYS A 129 62.56 -21.43 10.60
C LYS A 129 63.39 -20.91 11.77
N LEU A 130 62.76 -20.32 12.77
CA LEU A 130 63.43 -19.85 13.99
C LEU A 130 64.00 -21.02 14.81
N ASP A 131 63.24 -22.10 15.01
CA ASP A 131 63.71 -23.30 15.70
C ASP A 131 64.93 -23.93 15.00
N LYS A 132 64.94 -23.95 13.65
CA LYS A 132 66.10 -24.40 12.86
C LYS A 132 67.33 -23.50 13.06
N LEU A 133 67.14 -22.18 13.12
CA LEU A 133 68.22 -21.22 13.37
C LEU A 133 68.78 -21.34 14.80
N GLU A 134 67.92 -21.54 15.78
CA GLU A 134 68.32 -21.72 17.19
C GLU A 134 69.20 -22.95 17.35
N LYS A 135 68.84 -24.08 16.72
CA LYS A 135 69.66 -25.30 16.69
C LYS A 135 71.04 -25.07 16.06
N LEU A 136 71.12 -24.29 14.99
CA LEU A 136 72.38 -23.93 14.32
C LEU A 136 73.31 -23.05 15.17
N ILE A 137 72.74 -22.23 16.06
CA ILE A 137 73.51 -21.37 16.98
C ILE A 137 73.96 -22.18 18.21
N HIS A 138 73.18 -23.19 18.61
CA HIS A 138 73.45 -23.97 19.81
C HIS A 138 74.30 -25.23 19.58
N ASP A 139 74.51 -25.67 18.34
CA ASP A 139 75.49 -26.71 18.00
C ASP A 139 76.92 -26.11 18.02
N PRO A 140 77.77 -26.47 19.00
CA PRO A 140 79.16 -26.06 18.96
C PRO A 140 79.84 -26.89 17.88
N SER A 141 80.21 -26.25 16.78
CA SER A 141 81.12 -26.83 15.79
C SER A 141 82.35 -27.39 16.54
N PRO A 142 82.65 -28.70 16.44
CA PRO A 142 83.85 -29.29 17.00
C PRO A 142 85.03 -28.92 16.10
N ASN A 143 85.44 -27.64 16.13
CA ASN A 143 86.70 -27.22 15.54
C ASN A 143 87.82 -27.59 16.52
N GLN A 144 88.41 -28.75 16.21
CA GLN A 144 89.86 -29.04 16.17
C GLN A 144 90.81 -28.12 16.94
#